data_AF-A0A439QDW1-F1
#
_entry.id   AF-A0A439QDW1-F1
#
_cell.length_a   1.000
_cell.length_b   1.000
_cell.length_c   1.000
_cell.angle_alpha   90.00
_cell.angle_beta   90.00
_cell.angle_gamma   90.00
#
_symmetry.space_group_name_H-M   'P 1'
#
loop_
_entity.id
_entity.type
_entity.pdbx_description
1 polymer ?
#
loop_
_entity_poly.entity_id
_entity_poly.type
_entity_poly.pdbx_seq_one_letter_code
_entity_poly.pdbx_strand_id
1 'polypeptide(L)'
;MTPPSADTVNPDRFGAKQPDAAYGAFQRGLYKTAYNLAMERAKNGDPAAETLVAEILSRGLGVPLNPAEAAKWYGLAAEQGVPEAQFQYALMLLDGRYVKKDEKGAFALMQASAEAGNRLAQFNFAQLLVQQDPGDDGLVKAAVYYERAAATGLADAQYAMAQLYANGAGGKPHDDAQARILLTQAARQNYDTAQIDLAAWMIEGRGGERDLKSGFAWIRRAAQGGNVAAQNRLAKLYMGGIGTDPDLILAGAWYIVARRAGLIDPQMDDFLQGLDDDQTKQALQKANRLP
;
A
#
# COMPACT_ATOMS: atom_id res chain seq x y z
N MET A 1 62.25 0.30 9.49
CA MET A 1 61.19 0.61 8.52
C MET A 1 60.16 1.48 9.21
N THR A 2 60.08 2.76 8.84
CA THR A 2 59.08 3.70 9.36
C THR A 2 57.69 3.27 8.86
N PRO A 3 56.64 3.27 9.71
CA PRO A 3 55.30 2.98 9.24
C PRO A 3 54.86 4.03 8.20
N PRO A 4 54.12 3.64 7.15
CA PRO A 4 53.64 4.59 6.16
C PRO A 4 52.72 5.63 6.81
N SER A 5 52.93 6.91 6.47
CA SER A 5 52.10 8.02 6.96
C SER A 5 50.66 7.87 6.46
N ALA A 6 49.70 8.11 7.37
CA ALA A 6 48.26 8.17 7.08
C ALA A 6 47.91 9.26 6.05
N ASP A 7 48.80 10.23 5.84
CA ASP A 7 48.61 11.34 4.89
C ASP A 7 48.71 10.92 3.40
N THR A 8 49.01 9.64 3.14
CA THR A 8 49.11 9.08 1.78
C THR A 8 47.90 8.25 1.35
N VAL A 9 46.88 8.14 2.21
CA VAL A 9 45.66 7.40 1.87
C VAL A 9 44.74 8.31 1.07
N ASN A 10 44.65 8.07 -0.25
CA ASN A 10 43.65 8.72 -1.10
C ASN A 10 42.24 8.48 -0.52
N PRO A 11 41.49 9.53 -0.13
CA PRO A 11 40.14 9.39 0.43
C PRO A 11 39.15 8.73 -0.54
N ASP A 12 39.44 8.76 -1.85
CA ASP A 12 38.62 8.14 -2.89
C ASP A 12 38.94 6.64 -3.09
N ARG A 13 39.92 6.09 -2.35
CA ARG A 13 40.34 4.68 -2.46
C ARG A 13 39.22 3.69 -2.15
N PHE A 14 38.19 4.12 -1.43
CA PHE A 14 37.02 3.31 -1.08
C PHE A 14 35.73 3.77 -1.78
N GLY A 15 35.80 4.42 -2.94
CA GLY A 15 34.68 4.57 -3.88
C GLY A 15 33.38 5.14 -3.32
N ALA A 16 33.41 5.82 -2.16
CA ALA A 16 32.21 6.28 -1.50
C ALA A 16 31.93 7.70 -1.96
N LYS A 17 30.82 7.90 -2.69
CA LYS A 17 30.11 9.19 -2.67
C LYS A 17 30.13 9.70 -1.23
N GLN A 18 30.56 10.94 -1.00
CA GLN A 18 30.51 11.53 0.33
C GLN A 18 29.10 11.29 0.92
N PRO A 19 29.00 10.74 2.15
CA PRO A 19 27.71 10.43 2.73
C PRO A 19 26.90 11.72 2.85
N ASP A 20 25.71 11.74 2.24
CA ASP A 20 24.81 12.89 2.34
C ASP A 20 24.38 13.04 3.80
N ALA A 21 24.96 14.03 4.49
CA ALA A 21 24.75 14.24 5.92
C ALA A 21 23.28 14.54 6.25
N ALA A 22 22.54 15.18 5.33
CA ALA A 22 21.13 15.47 5.53
C ALA A 22 20.29 14.20 5.46
N TYR A 23 20.49 13.37 4.43
CA TYR A 23 19.82 12.07 4.33
C TYR A 23 20.23 11.11 5.46
N GLY A 24 21.50 11.10 5.83
CA GLY A 24 21.99 10.30 6.96
C GLY A 24 21.36 10.73 8.29
N ALA A 25 21.10 12.03 8.50
CA ALA A 25 20.36 12.52 9.65
C ALA A 25 18.87 12.11 9.58
N PHE A 26 18.26 12.19 8.41
CA PHE A 26 16.86 11.80 8.19
C PHE A 26 16.62 10.32 8.51
N GLN A 27 17.49 9.43 8.01
CA GLN A 27 17.41 7.98 8.28
C GLN A 27 17.55 7.64 9.78
N ARG A 28 18.27 8.47 10.54
CA ARG A 28 18.42 8.33 11.99
C ARG A 28 17.28 8.98 12.79
N GLY A 29 16.26 9.53 12.13
CA GLY A 29 15.14 10.21 12.78
C GLY A 29 15.48 11.63 13.29
N LEU A 30 16.66 12.16 12.95
CA LEU A 30 17.10 13.51 13.34
C LEU A 30 16.53 14.55 12.37
N TYR A 31 15.20 14.61 12.24
CA TYR A 31 14.55 15.33 11.15
C TYR A 31 14.80 16.83 11.14
N LYS A 32 14.86 17.49 12.31
CA LYS A 32 15.21 18.92 12.39
C LYS A 32 16.65 19.18 11.92
N THR A 33 17.58 18.29 12.25
CA THR A 33 18.96 18.35 11.78
C THR A 33 19.03 18.13 10.27
N ALA A 34 18.33 17.11 9.77
CA ALA A 34 18.24 16.84 8.34
C ALA A 34 17.69 18.04 7.56
N TYR A 35 16.62 18.66 8.07
CA TYR A 35 16.03 19.87 7.50
C TYR A 35 17.04 21.01 7.41
N ASN A 36 17.74 21.31 8.51
CA ASN A 36 18.73 22.40 8.54
C ASN A 36 19.88 22.15 7.56
N LEU A 37 20.38 20.90 7.48
CA LEU A 37 21.46 20.52 6.57
C LEU A 37 21.02 20.53 5.10
N ALA A 38 19.77 20.15 4.81
CA ALA A 38 19.23 20.14 3.46
C ALA A 38 18.85 21.55 2.98
N MET A 39 18.35 22.41 3.86
CA MET A 39 17.78 23.71 3.48
C MET A 39 18.76 24.63 2.74
N GLU A 40 20.03 24.67 3.15
CA GLU A 40 21.03 25.48 2.45
C GLU A 40 21.30 24.97 1.03
N ARG A 41 21.40 23.65 0.87
CA ARG A 41 21.56 23.00 -0.45
C ARG A 41 20.32 23.18 -1.33
N ALA A 42 19.13 23.04 -0.75
CA ALA A 42 17.87 23.25 -1.45
C ALA A 42 17.76 24.69 -2.00
N LYS A 43 18.14 25.69 -1.19
CA LYS A 43 18.21 27.10 -1.65
C LYS A 43 19.21 27.32 -2.80
N ASN A 44 20.22 26.47 -2.89
CA ASN A 44 21.21 26.49 -3.97
C ASN A 44 20.81 25.60 -5.17
N GLY A 45 19.57 25.10 -5.20
CA GLY A 45 19.03 24.34 -6.32
C GLY A 45 19.37 22.85 -6.33
N ASP A 46 19.88 22.28 -5.23
CA ASP A 46 20.16 20.83 -5.15
C ASP A 46 18.84 20.03 -5.11
N PRO A 47 18.50 19.28 -6.15
CA PRO A 47 17.20 18.64 -6.28
C PRO A 47 16.94 17.54 -5.23
N ALA A 48 18.00 16.88 -4.74
CA ALA A 48 17.87 15.88 -3.67
C ALA A 48 17.57 16.57 -2.33
N ALA A 49 18.20 17.72 -2.08
CA ALA A 49 17.94 18.51 -0.89
C ALA A 49 16.56 19.18 -0.92
N GLU A 50 16.13 19.71 -2.07
CA GLU A 50 14.77 20.22 -2.29
C GLU A 50 13.72 19.15 -1.98
N THR A 51 13.91 17.93 -2.52
CA THR A 51 13.01 16.80 -2.27
C THR A 51 12.96 16.42 -0.79
N LEU A 52 14.11 16.39 -0.10
CA LEU A 52 14.19 16.06 1.33
C LEU A 52 13.52 17.14 2.20
N VAL A 53 13.73 18.42 1.89
CA VAL A 53 13.05 19.53 2.58
C VAL A 53 11.53 19.41 2.39
N ALA A 54 11.08 19.13 1.17
CA ALA A 54 9.66 18.94 0.87
C ALA A 54 9.05 17.79 1.66
N GLU A 55 9.71 16.63 1.73
CA GLU A 55 9.28 15.46 2.51
C GLU A 55 9.15 15.76 4.02
N ILE A 56 10.10 16.50 4.57
CA ILE A 56 10.08 16.88 5.98
C ILE A 56 8.90 17.83 6.26
N LEU A 57 8.68 18.82 5.41
CA LEU A 57 7.59 19.80 5.56
C LEU A 57 6.21 19.18 5.33
N SER A 58 6.07 18.29 4.35
CA SER A 58 4.80 17.64 3.99
C SER A 58 4.28 16.71 5.08
N ARG A 59 5.18 16.19 5.92
CA ARG A 59 4.89 15.26 7.02
C ARG A 59 5.07 15.87 8.41
N GLY A 60 5.53 17.12 8.51
CA GLY A 60 5.77 17.79 9.79
C GLY A 60 6.83 17.08 10.66
N LEU A 61 7.89 16.56 10.04
CA LEU A 61 8.90 15.76 10.73
C LEU A 61 9.93 16.65 11.44
N GLY A 62 9.78 16.84 12.75
CA GLY A 62 10.70 17.67 13.56
C GLY A 62 10.62 19.18 13.28
N VAL A 63 9.73 19.60 12.37
CA VAL A 63 9.35 20.99 12.05
C VAL A 63 7.82 21.06 11.90
N PRO A 64 7.19 22.25 12.01
CA PRO A 64 5.76 22.37 11.77
C PRO A 64 5.35 21.86 10.39
N LEU A 65 4.23 21.14 10.32
CA LEU A 65 3.61 20.69 9.07
C LEU A 65 3.32 21.88 8.15
N ASN A 66 3.89 21.88 6.95
CA ASN A 66 3.70 22.95 5.97
C ASN A 66 3.63 22.41 4.52
N PRO A 67 2.50 21.78 4.14
CA PRO A 67 2.33 21.19 2.80
C PRO A 67 2.34 22.22 1.67
N ALA A 68 1.98 23.48 1.93
CA ALA A 68 2.04 24.55 0.93
C ALA A 68 3.48 24.93 0.57
N GLU A 69 4.38 24.96 1.56
CA GLU A 69 5.80 25.15 1.30
C GLU A 69 6.45 23.89 0.71
N ALA A 70 6.05 22.70 1.17
CA ALA A 70 6.49 21.44 0.58
C ALA A 70 6.17 21.36 -0.92
N ALA A 71 4.98 21.81 -1.34
CA ALA A 71 4.59 21.84 -2.75
C ALA A 71 5.55 22.66 -3.61
N LYS A 72 6.07 23.78 -3.10
CA LYS A 72 7.05 24.61 -3.82
C LYS A 72 8.35 23.85 -4.02
N TRP A 73 8.86 23.21 -2.97
CA TRP A 73 10.11 22.44 -3.03
C TRP A 73 9.98 21.19 -3.90
N TYR A 74 8.87 20.45 -3.80
CA TYR A 74 8.62 19.34 -4.73
C TYR A 74 8.50 19.84 -6.17
N GLY A 75 7.86 20.99 -6.42
CA GLY A 75 7.77 21.58 -7.76
C GLY A 75 9.15 21.86 -8.36
N LEU A 76 10.03 22.52 -7.61
CA LEU A 76 11.42 22.79 -8.04
C LEU A 76 12.17 21.50 -8.36
N ALA A 77 12.14 20.50 -7.47
CA ALA A 77 12.81 19.22 -7.71
C ALA A 77 12.18 18.42 -8.87
N ALA A 78 10.87 18.55 -9.08
CA ALA A 78 10.15 17.90 -10.18
C ALA A 78 10.53 18.49 -11.54
N GLU A 79 10.73 19.82 -11.63
CA GLU A 79 11.26 20.49 -12.83
C GLU A 79 12.67 20.00 -13.19
N GLN A 80 13.46 19.63 -12.18
CA GLN A 80 14.79 19.03 -12.34
C GLN A 80 14.76 17.53 -12.66
N GLY A 81 13.58 16.92 -12.75
CA GLY A 81 13.44 15.52 -13.17
C GLY A 81 13.57 14.48 -12.06
N VAL A 82 13.50 14.87 -10.77
CA VAL A 82 13.54 13.89 -9.66
C VAL A 82 12.26 13.07 -9.65
N PRO A 83 12.30 11.74 -9.85
CA PRO A 83 11.10 10.93 -9.98
C PRO A 83 10.21 10.98 -8.73
N GLU A 84 10.79 10.95 -7.54
CA GLU A 84 10.05 11.07 -6.27
C GLU A 84 9.33 12.41 -6.15
N ALA A 85 9.97 13.51 -6.55
CA ALA A 85 9.37 14.84 -6.50
C ALA A 85 8.28 15.01 -7.57
N GLN A 86 8.51 14.50 -8.79
CA GLN A 86 7.51 14.48 -9.85
C GLN A 86 6.24 13.74 -9.40
N PHE A 87 6.39 12.57 -8.76
CA PHE A 87 5.28 11.80 -8.20
C PHE A 87 4.52 12.61 -7.13
N GLN A 88 5.22 13.13 -6.12
CA GLN A 88 4.57 13.85 -5.02
C GLN A 88 3.91 15.15 -5.48
N TYR A 89 4.57 15.90 -6.37
CA TYR A 89 4.03 17.13 -6.90
C TYR A 89 2.81 16.86 -7.80
N ALA A 90 2.82 15.80 -8.61
CA ALA A 90 1.66 15.38 -9.38
C ALA A 90 0.44 15.10 -8.48
N LEU A 91 0.63 14.41 -7.35
CA LEU A 91 -0.46 14.19 -6.37
C LEU A 91 -0.98 15.51 -5.80
N MET A 92 -0.10 16.46 -5.47
CA MET A 92 -0.50 17.78 -4.97
C MET A 92 -1.27 18.59 -6.01
N LEU A 93 -0.89 18.53 -7.29
CA LEU A 93 -1.60 19.17 -8.40
C LEU A 93 -2.97 18.54 -8.67
N LEU A 94 -3.14 17.22 -8.44
CA LEU A 94 -4.44 16.56 -8.54
C LEU A 94 -5.38 16.93 -7.39
N ASP A 95 -4.86 17.02 -6.16
CA ASP A 95 -5.63 17.39 -4.96
C ASP A 95 -6.03 18.88 -4.99
N GLY A 96 -5.12 19.76 -5.41
CA GLY A 96 -5.42 21.18 -5.60
C GLY A 96 -5.58 22.01 -4.31
N ARG A 97 -5.35 21.43 -3.12
CA ARG A 97 -5.51 22.13 -1.82
C ARG A 97 -4.39 23.10 -1.50
N TYR A 98 -3.16 22.79 -1.91
CA TYR A 98 -1.95 23.53 -1.53
C TYR A 98 -1.23 24.19 -2.72
N VAL A 99 -1.56 23.74 -3.92
CA VAL A 99 -1.13 24.29 -5.21
C VAL A 99 -2.37 24.33 -6.11
N LYS A 100 -2.42 25.27 -7.06
CA LYS A 100 -3.56 25.35 -8.00
C LYS A 100 -3.70 24.00 -8.71
N LYS A 101 -4.92 23.45 -8.73
CA LYS A 101 -5.23 22.20 -9.42
C LYS A 101 -4.81 22.28 -10.90
N ASP A 102 -4.05 21.30 -11.36
CA ASP A 102 -3.63 21.16 -12.76
C ASP A 102 -3.53 19.68 -13.14
N GLU A 103 -4.60 19.14 -13.70
CA GLU A 103 -4.69 17.72 -14.07
C GLU A 103 -3.75 17.38 -15.24
N LYS A 104 -3.52 18.31 -16.18
CA LYS A 104 -2.63 18.08 -17.33
C LYS A 104 -1.17 18.05 -16.90
N GLY A 105 -0.76 19.02 -16.08
CA GLY A 105 0.58 19.05 -15.50
C GLY A 105 0.83 17.83 -14.61
N ALA A 106 -0.14 17.45 -13.77
CA ALA A 106 -0.05 16.26 -12.95
C ALA A 106 0.11 14.98 -13.78
N PHE A 107 -0.67 14.83 -14.85
CA PHE A 107 -0.58 13.67 -15.73
C PHE A 107 0.82 13.54 -16.34
N ALA A 108 1.38 14.64 -16.86
CA ALA A 108 2.73 14.64 -17.45
C ALA A 108 3.82 14.31 -16.43
N LEU A 109 3.75 14.86 -15.22
CA LEU A 109 4.71 14.57 -14.14
C LEU A 109 4.58 13.14 -13.64
N MET A 110 3.35 12.64 -13.49
CA MET A 110 3.10 11.25 -13.10
C MET A 110 3.67 10.28 -14.13
N GLN A 111 3.46 10.56 -15.43
CA GLN A 111 4.04 9.80 -16.52
C GLN A 111 5.57 9.80 -16.47
N ALA A 112 6.19 10.98 -16.34
CA ALA A 112 7.65 11.12 -16.30
C ALA A 112 8.25 10.31 -15.13
N SER A 113 7.63 10.39 -13.95
CA SER A 113 8.03 9.61 -12.77
C SER A 113 7.87 8.10 -12.98
N ALA A 114 6.77 7.68 -13.61
CA ALA A 114 6.50 6.28 -13.92
C ALA A 114 7.53 5.69 -14.91
N GLU A 115 7.88 6.44 -15.96
CA GLU A 115 8.91 6.05 -16.93
C GLU A 115 10.31 6.03 -16.32
N ALA A 116 10.58 6.90 -15.34
CA ALA A 116 11.82 6.89 -14.58
C ALA A 116 11.91 5.74 -13.56
N GLY A 117 10.90 4.87 -13.48
CA GLY A 117 10.93 3.66 -12.66
C GLY A 117 10.34 3.82 -11.26
N ASN A 118 9.72 4.95 -10.93
CA ASN A 118 9.06 5.10 -9.64
C ASN A 118 7.83 4.18 -9.55
N ARG A 119 7.91 3.14 -8.72
CA ARG A 119 6.85 2.12 -8.58
C ARG A 119 5.48 2.67 -8.19
N LEU A 120 5.45 3.71 -7.35
CA LEU A 120 4.18 4.32 -6.92
C LEU A 120 3.59 5.14 -8.07
N ALA A 121 4.43 5.88 -8.80
CA ALA A 121 4.00 6.60 -9.99
C ALA A 121 3.53 5.66 -11.09
N GLN A 122 4.17 4.52 -11.32
CA GLN A 122 3.71 3.51 -12.27
C GLN A 122 2.28 3.05 -11.98
N PHE A 123 2.00 2.69 -10.73
CA PHE A 123 0.64 2.31 -10.33
C PHE A 123 -0.36 3.47 -10.47
N ASN A 124 -0.01 4.66 -10.00
CA ASN A 124 -0.92 5.81 -10.07
C ASN A 124 -1.14 6.29 -11.51
N PHE A 125 -0.13 6.22 -12.36
CA PHE A 125 -0.24 6.54 -13.78
C PHE A 125 -1.16 5.54 -14.50
N ALA A 126 -1.06 4.26 -14.17
CA ALA A 126 -1.99 3.25 -14.67
C ALA A 126 -3.45 3.58 -14.31
N GLN A 127 -3.71 4.04 -13.07
CA GLN A 127 -5.04 4.48 -12.64
C GLN A 127 -5.52 5.71 -13.44
N LEU A 128 -4.63 6.69 -13.66
CA LEU A 128 -4.95 7.88 -14.48
C LEU A 128 -5.28 7.51 -15.92
N LEU A 129 -4.58 6.54 -16.51
CA LEU A 129 -4.87 6.05 -17.87
C LEU A 129 -6.26 5.42 -17.97
N VAL A 130 -6.65 4.59 -16.99
CA VAL A 130 -8.00 4.01 -16.93
C VAL A 130 -9.07 5.09 -16.72
N GLN A 131 -8.78 6.11 -15.91
CA GLN A 131 -9.70 7.21 -15.68
C GLN A 131 -9.90 8.08 -16.93
N GLN A 132 -8.81 8.34 -17.67
CA GLN A 132 -8.86 9.16 -18.90
C GLN A 132 -9.55 8.42 -20.05
N ASP A 133 -9.37 7.11 -20.14
CA ASP A 133 -9.89 6.26 -21.20
C ASP A 133 -10.58 5.03 -20.58
N PRO A 134 -11.80 5.19 -20.02
CA PRO A 134 -12.50 4.07 -19.41
C PRO A 134 -12.90 3.06 -20.48
N GLY A 135 -12.33 1.86 -20.41
CA GLY A 135 -12.59 0.78 -21.35
C GLY A 135 -11.37 -0.11 -21.56
N ASP A 136 -11.48 -1.03 -22.51
CA ASP A 136 -10.44 -2.02 -22.75
C ASP A 136 -9.13 -1.39 -23.22
N ASP A 137 -9.18 -0.37 -24.08
CA ASP A 137 -7.99 0.30 -24.61
C ASP A 137 -7.18 1.01 -23.51
N GLY A 138 -7.86 1.77 -22.63
CA GLY A 138 -7.22 2.38 -21.48
C GLY A 138 -6.67 1.35 -20.50
N LEU A 139 -7.40 0.25 -20.30
CA LEU A 139 -6.95 -0.85 -19.44
C LEU A 139 -5.72 -1.58 -20.01
N VAL A 140 -5.62 -1.74 -21.34
CA VAL A 140 -4.42 -2.28 -22.01
C VAL A 140 -3.22 -1.37 -21.79
N LYS A 141 -3.38 -0.04 -21.92
CA LYS A 141 -2.31 0.92 -21.63
C LYS A 141 -1.89 0.85 -20.17
N ALA A 142 -2.86 0.79 -19.26
CA ALA A 142 -2.63 0.72 -17.81
C ALA A 142 -1.94 -0.60 -17.39
N ALA A 143 -2.29 -1.73 -18.02
CA ALA A 143 -1.74 -3.04 -17.71
C ALA A 143 -0.21 -3.07 -17.79
N VAL A 144 0.40 -2.34 -18.73
CA VAL A 144 1.86 -2.22 -18.86
C VAL A 144 2.48 -1.61 -17.59
N TYR A 145 1.87 -0.58 -17.03
CA TYR A 145 2.38 0.09 -15.83
C TYR A 145 2.03 -0.68 -14.55
N TYR A 146 0.86 -1.33 -14.47
CA TYR A 146 0.56 -2.26 -13.39
C TYR A 146 1.58 -3.41 -13.34
N GLU A 147 1.94 -3.98 -14.49
CA GLU A 147 2.92 -5.06 -14.57
C GLU A 147 4.30 -4.62 -14.08
N ARG A 148 4.77 -3.43 -14.51
CA ARG A 148 6.03 -2.84 -14.02
C ARG A 148 6.00 -2.61 -12.50
N ALA A 149 4.93 -2.03 -11.97
CA ALA A 149 4.81 -1.78 -10.54
C ALA A 149 4.70 -3.09 -9.73
N ALA A 150 3.96 -4.08 -10.23
CA ALA A 150 3.82 -5.39 -9.60
C ALA A 150 5.17 -6.13 -9.54
N ALA A 151 6.01 -6.00 -10.57
CA ALA A 151 7.35 -6.58 -10.61
C ALA A 151 8.29 -6.01 -9.52
N THR A 152 8.04 -4.79 -9.03
CA THR A 152 8.75 -4.22 -7.88
C THR A 152 8.24 -4.71 -6.52
N GLY A 153 7.21 -5.55 -6.52
CA GLY A 153 6.56 -6.03 -5.31
C GLY A 153 5.45 -5.12 -4.79
N LEU A 154 4.96 -4.14 -5.54
CA LEU A 154 3.87 -3.27 -5.03
C LEU A 154 2.56 -4.06 -4.91
N ALA A 155 2.03 -4.18 -3.68
CA ALA A 155 0.86 -5.01 -3.39
C ALA A 155 -0.40 -4.57 -4.17
N ASP A 156 -0.67 -3.27 -4.26
CA ASP A 156 -1.79 -2.72 -5.04
C ASP A 156 -1.70 -3.10 -6.52
N ALA A 157 -0.50 -3.05 -7.09
CA ALA A 157 -0.26 -3.41 -8.48
C ALA A 157 -0.35 -4.93 -8.72
N GLN A 158 0.14 -5.73 -7.78
CA GLN A 158 -0.05 -7.19 -7.81
C GLN A 158 -1.54 -7.55 -7.77
N TYR A 159 -2.31 -6.89 -6.91
CA TYR A 159 -3.75 -7.08 -6.85
C TYR A 159 -4.43 -6.65 -8.16
N ALA A 160 -4.10 -5.48 -8.71
CA ALA A 160 -4.63 -5.03 -10.00
C ALA A 160 -4.32 -6.02 -11.13
N MET A 161 -3.08 -6.51 -11.22
CA MET A 161 -2.70 -7.54 -12.20
C MET A 161 -3.46 -8.84 -11.98
N ALA A 162 -3.71 -9.24 -10.73
CA ALA A 162 -4.53 -10.41 -10.45
C ALA A 162 -5.95 -10.23 -11.01
N GLN A 163 -6.55 -9.06 -10.84
CA GLN A 163 -7.87 -8.76 -11.41
C GLN A 163 -7.85 -8.78 -12.95
N LEU A 164 -6.78 -8.31 -13.60
CA LEU A 164 -6.66 -8.39 -15.06
C LEU A 164 -6.66 -9.84 -15.55
N TYR A 165 -5.85 -10.71 -14.95
CA TYR A 165 -5.83 -12.13 -15.30
C TYR A 165 -7.14 -12.84 -14.93
N ALA A 166 -7.73 -12.54 -13.77
CA ALA A 166 -8.99 -13.12 -13.31
C ALA A 166 -10.19 -12.80 -14.20
N ASN A 167 -10.11 -11.73 -14.98
CA ASN A 167 -11.19 -11.28 -15.86
C ASN A 167 -10.83 -11.39 -17.35
N GLY A 168 -9.60 -11.77 -17.70
CA GLY A 168 -9.11 -11.75 -19.08
C GLY A 168 -9.17 -10.36 -19.71
N ALA A 169 -8.75 -9.34 -18.96
CA ALA A 169 -8.88 -7.93 -19.32
C ALA A 169 -7.51 -7.25 -19.47
N GLY A 170 -7.48 -6.03 -20.03
CA GLY A 170 -6.24 -5.27 -20.20
C GLY A 170 -5.21 -5.97 -21.10
N GLY A 171 -5.68 -6.74 -22.08
CA GLY A 171 -4.84 -7.52 -22.99
C GLY A 171 -4.22 -8.77 -22.36
N LYS A 172 -4.60 -9.13 -21.13
CA LYS A 172 -4.18 -10.40 -20.49
C LYS A 172 -5.22 -11.50 -20.77
N PRO A 173 -4.79 -12.75 -21.01
CA PRO A 173 -5.72 -13.86 -21.10
C PRO A 173 -6.40 -14.12 -19.76
N HIS A 174 -7.60 -14.71 -19.79
CA HIS A 174 -8.24 -15.20 -18.58
C HIS A 174 -7.42 -16.36 -17.99
N ASP A 175 -6.83 -16.16 -16.82
CA ASP A 175 -5.96 -17.12 -16.13
C ASP A 175 -6.09 -16.97 -14.60
N ASP A 176 -7.01 -17.75 -14.03
CA ASP A 176 -7.21 -17.77 -12.58
C ASP A 176 -6.00 -18.31 -11.80
N ALA A 177 -5.18 -19.19 -12.39
CA ALA A 177 -4.01 -19.73 -11.69
C ALA A 177 -2.95 -18.63 -11.51
N GLN A 178 -2.67 -17.87 -12.57
CA GLN A 178 -1.78 -16.72 -12.51
C GLN A 178 -2.33 -15.62 -11.60
N ALA A 179 -3.64 -15.34 -11.67
CA ALA A 179 -4.28 -14.39 -10.78
C ALA A 179 -4.15 -14.80 -9.31
N ARG A 180 -4.33 -16.08 -8.97
CA ARG A 180 -4.18 -16.59 -7.59
C ARG A 180 -2.75 -16.43 -7.07
N ILE A 181 -1.74 -16.58 -7.92
CA ILE A 181 -0.33 -16.33 -7.57
C ILE A 181 -0.14 -14.87 -7.19
N LEU A 182 -0.61 -13.93 -8.01
CA LEU A 182 -0.51 -12.49 -7.76
C LEU A 182 -1.30 -12.05 -6.52
N LEU A 183 -2.52 -12.58 -6.33
CA LEU A 183 -3.30 -12.41 -5.09
C LEU A 183 -2.51 -12.88 -3.87
N THR A 184 -1.84 -14.02 -3.96
CA THR A 184 -0.99 -14.53 -2.87
C THR A 184 0.17 -13.60 -2.55
N GLN A 185 0.80 -13.01 -3.56
CA GLN A 185 1.89 -12.04 -3.36
C GLN A 185 1.39 -10.77 -2.65
N ALA A 186 0.25 -10.22 -3.08
CA ALA A 186 -0.36 -9.04 -2.45
C ALA A 186 -0.80 -9.35 -1.00
N ALA A 187 -1.48 -10.48 -0.77
CA ALA A 187 -1.98 -10.89 0.54
C ALA A 187 -0.86 -11.05 1.59
N ARG A 188 0.31 -11.56 1.18
CA ARG A 188 1.50 -11.70 2.04
C ARG A 188 2.05 -10.36 2.55
N GLN A 189 1.76 -9.27 1.87
CA GLN A 189 2.15 -7.91 2.25
C GLN A 189 1.10 -7.22 3.15
N ASN A 190 0.15 -7.97 3.69
CA ASN A 190 -0.98 -7.47 4.49
C ASN A 190 -1.98 -6.62 3.69
N TYR A 191 -2.07 -6.81 2.37
CA TYR A 191 -3.14 -6.20 1.57
C TYR A 191 -4.44 -6.96 1.84
N ASP A 192 -5.28 -6.38 2.69
CA ASP A 192 -6.47 -7.01 3.29
C ASP A 192 -7.49 -7.49 2.25
N THR A 193 -7.73 -6.71 1.20
CA THR A 193 -8.64 -7.06 0.11
C THR A 193 -8.13 -8.31 -0.62
N ALA A 194 -6.83 -8.42 -0.87
CA ALA A 194 -6.24 -9.63 -1.45
C ALA A 194 -6.32 -10.82 -0.49
N GLN A 195 -6.17 -10.63 0.82
CA GLN A 195 -6.33 -11.72 1.80
C GLN A 195 -7.75 -12.28 1.76
N ILE A 196 -8.75 -11.40 1.68
CA ILE A 196 -10.15 -11.75 1.63
C ILE A 196 -10.50 -12.50 0.33
N ASP A 197 -10.04 -11.99 -0.81
CA ASP A 197 -10.30 -12.61 -2.11
C ASP A 197 -9.56 -13.94 -2.28
N LEU A 198 -8.28 -13.99 -1.89
CA LEU A 198 -7.49 -15.21 -1.92
C LEU A 198 -8.13 -16.31 -1.07
N ALA A 199 -8.66 -15.95 0.10
CA ALA A 199 -9.33 -16.91 0.96
C ALA A 199 -10.59 -17.49 0.31
N ALA A 200 -11.41 -16.66 -0.31
CA ALA A 200 -12.58 -17.13 -1.06
C ALA A 200 -12.16 -18.08 -2.18
N TRP A 201 -11.13 -17.72 -2.95
CA TRP A 201 -10.61 -18.54 -4.03
C TRP A 201 -10.04 -19.87 -3.54
N MET A 202 -9.36 -19.89 -2.39
CA MET A 202 -8.89 -21.11 -1.75
C MET A 202 -10.05 -22.00 -1.30
N ILE A 203 -11.13 -21.42 -0.78
CA ILE A 203 -12.30 -22.18 -0.32
C ILE A 203 -13.07 -22.80 -1.48
N GLU A 204 -13.21 -22.04 -2.57
CA GLU A 204 -13.92 -22.41 -3.79
C GLU A 204 -13.09 -23.32 -4.71
N GLY A 205 -11.76 -23.26 -4.64
CA GLY A 205 -10.86 -23.95 -5.55
C GLY A 205 -10.68 -23.21 -6.88
N ARG A 206 -10.84 -21.89 -6.86
CA ARG A 206 -10.59 -21.06 -8.04
C ARG A 206 -9.08 -20.92 -8.26
N GLY A 207 -8.62 -21.12 -9.50
CA GLY A 207 -7.20 -20.99 -9.85
C GLY A 207 -6.26 -22.01 -9.17
N GLY A 208 -6.78 -23.13 -8.68
CA GLY A 208 -6.00 -24.21 -8.05
C GLY A 208 -6.83 -25.02 -7.06
N GLU A 209 -6.23 -26.02 -6.42
CA GLU A 209 -6.94 -26.90 -5.49
C GLU A 209 -7.63 -26.15 -4.33
N ARG A 210 -8.73 -26.74 -3.85
CA ARG A 210 -9.44 -26.28 -2.66
C ARG A 210 -8.57 -26.47 -1.43
N ASP A 211 -8.46 -25.42 -0.62
CA ASP A 211 -7.77 -25.44 0.66
C ASP A 211 -8.53 -24.59 1.67
N LEU A 212 -9.51 -25.22 2.32
CA LEU A 212 -10.37 -24.57 3.32
C LEU A 212 -9.56 -24.07 4.51
N LYS A 213 -8.52 -24.81 4.93
CA LYS A 213 -7.71 -24.47 6.11
C LYS A 213 -6.89 -23.21 5.86
N SER A 214 -6.24 -23.12 4.69
CA SER A 214 -5.50 -21.92 4.32
C SER A 214 -6.43 -20.73 4.06
N GLY A 215 -7.58 -20.95 3.42
CA GLY A 215 -8.59 -19.90 3.23
C GLY A 215 -9.08 -19.32 4.56
N PHE A 216 -9.41 -20.19 5.52
CA PHE A 216 -9.74 -19.78 6.89
C PHE A 216 -8.61 -18.99 7.54
N ALA A 217 -7.36 -19.43 7.41
CA ALA A 217 -6.21 -18.75 8.00
C ALA A 217 -6.01 -17.33 7.44
N TRP A 218 -6.26 -17.11 6.15
CA TRP A 218 -6.19 -15.78 5.53
C TRP A 218 -7.31 -14.84 5.99
N ILE A 219 -8.55 -15.31 6.05
CA ILE A 219 -9.66 -14.52 6.63
C ILE A 219 -9.37 -14.18 8.09
N ARG A 220 -8.85 -15.14 8.86
CA ARG A 220 -8.46 -14.89 10.25
C ARG A 220 -7.40 -13.80 10.37
N ARG A 221 -6.39 -13.81 9.50
CA ARG A 221 -5.35 -12.77 9.48
C ARG A 221 -5.92 -11.38 9.17
N ALA A 222 -6.79 -11.27 8.16
CA ALA A 222 -7.44 -10.01 7.81
C ALA A 222 -8.34 -9.49 8.95
N ALA A 223 -9.12 -10.38 9.59
CA ALA A 223 -9.97 -10.05 10.73
C ALA A 223 -9.17 -9.57 11.95
N GLN A 224 -8.05 -10.22 12.24
CA GLN A 224 -7.10 -9.81 13.30
C GLN A 224 -6.40 -8.49 12.99
N GLY A 225 -6.26 -8.13 11.71
CA GLY A 225 -5.80 -6.83 11.26
C GLY A 225 -6.85 -5.71 11.37
N GLY A 226 -8.05 -6.01 11.87
CA GLY A 226 -9.13 -5.03 12.07
C GLY A 226 -10.05 -4.84 10.85
N ASN A 227 -9.93 -5.66 9.80
CA ASN A 227 -10.82 -5.56 8.66
C ASN A 227 -12.22 -6.07 9.03
N VAL A 228 -13.20 -5.16 9.08
CA VAL A 228 -14.58 -5.42 9.53
C VAL A 228 -15.29 -6.45 8.64
N ALA A 229 -15.10 -6.39 7.33
CA ALA A 229 -15.68 -7.37 6.41
C ALA A 229 -15.09 -8.77 6.63
N ALA A 230 -13.79 -8.87 6.89
CA ALA A 230 -13.14 -10.12 7.24
C ALA A 230 -13.60 -10.67 8.59
N GLN A 231 -13.85 -9.82 9.60
CA GLN A 231 -14.41 -10.23 10.89
C GLN A 231 -15.79 -10.90 10.70
N ASN A 232 -16.68 -10.30 9.90
CA ASN A 232 -17.97 -10.90 9.57
C ASN A 232 -17.83 -12.22 8.78
N ARG A 233 -16.93 -12.26 7.78
CA ARG A 233 -16.64 -13.51 7.04
C ARG A 233 -16.10 -14.59 7.98
N LEU A 234 -15.19 -14.25 8.89
CA LEU A 234 -14.62 -15.19 9.87
C LEU A 234 -15.72 -15.75 10.78
N ALA A 235 -16.65 -14.91 11.20
CA ALA A 235 -17.81 -15.34 11.98
C ALA A 235 -18.62 -16.41 11.23
N LYS A 236 -18.90 -16.21 9.95
CA LYS A 236 -19.57 -17.20 9.09
C LYS A 236 -18.77 -18.48 8.93
N LEU A 237 -17.43 -18.40 8.81
CA LEU A 237 -16.59 -19.59 8.72
C LEU A 237 -16.62 -20.43 10.01
N TYR A 238 -16.59 -19.80 11.18
CA TYR A 238 -16.77 -20.50 12.46
C TYR A 238 -18.19 -21.05 12.63
N MET A 239 -19.22 -20.32 12.19
CA MET A 239 -20.60 -20.80 12.23
C MET A 239 -20.79 -22.05 11.37
N GLY A 240 -20.18 -22.07 10.18
CA GLY A 240 -20.29 -23.17 9.22
C GLY A 240 -19.22 -24.28 9.34
N GLY A 241 -18.23 -24.13 10.22
CA GLY A 241 -17.10 -25.06 10.30
C GLY A 241 -16.27 -25.15 9.01
N ILE A 242 -16.09 -24.01 8.32
CA ILE A 242 -15.37 -23.98 7.03
C ILE A 242 -13.89 -23.74 7.30
N GLY A 243 -13.07 -24.77 7.09
CA GLY A 243 -11.62 -24.70 7.30
C GLY A 243 -11.18 -24.79 8.76
N THR A 244 -12.13 -24.95 9.68
CA THR A 244 -11.95 -25.14 11.11
C THR A 244 -13.15 -25.91 11.67
N ASP A 245 -13.08 -26.36 12.93
CA ASP A 245 -14.26 -26.93 13.58
C ASP A 245 -15.28 -25.82 13.89
N PRO A 246 -16.60 -26.10 13.81
CA PRO A 246 -17.59 -25.11 14.17
C PRO A 246 -17.40 -24.59 15.61
N ASP A 247 -17.50 -23.27 15.80
CA ASP A 247 -17.47 -22.63 17.12
C ASP A 247 -18.46 -21.46 17.15
N LEU A 248 -19.65 -21.71 17.70
CA LEU A 248 -20.73 -20.72 17.76
C LEU A 248 -20.37 -19.52 18.65
N ILE A 249 -19.53 -19.73 19.67
CA ILE A 249 -19.10 -18.67 20.58
C ILE A 249 -18.13 -17.73 19.87
N LEU A 250 -17.16 -18.26 19.13
CA LEU A 250 -16.26 -17.45 18.31
C LEU A 250 -16.97 -16.82 17.12
N ALA A 251 -17.93 -17.52 16.50
CA ALA A 251 -18.78 -16.95 15.47
C ALA A 251 -19.52 -15.71 16.00
N GLY A 252 -20.23 -15.84 17.13
CA GLY A 252 -20.92 -14.73 17.78
C GLY A 252 -19.95 -13.62 18.19
N ALA A 253 -18.80 -13.96 18.77
CA ALA A 253 -17.82 -12.99 19.23
C ALA A 253 -17.28 -12.11 18.08
N TRP A 254 -16.85 -12.72 16.97
CA TRP A 254 -16.35 -11.98 15.81
C TRP A 254 -17.45 -11.14 15.14
N TYR A 255 -18.68 -11.65 15.08
CA TYR A 255 -19.80 -10.87 14.54
C TYR A 255 -20.15 -9.68 15.43
N ILE A 256 -20.13 -9.82 16.76
CA ILE A 256 -20.33 -8.70 17.70
C ILE A 256 -19.30 -7.59 17.45
N VAL A 257 -18.02 -7.92 17.22
CA VAL A 257 -16.98 -6.93 16.89
C VAL A 257 -17.31 -6.21 15.59
N ALA A 258 -17.62 -6.95 14.51
CA ALA A 258 -17.97 -6.37 13.23
C ALA A 258 -19.21 -5.46 13.32
N ARG A 259 -20.23 -5.91 14.05
CA ARG A 259 -21.48 -5.17 14.28
C ARG A 259 -21.29 -3.89 15.07
N ARG A 260 -20.40 -3.88 16.08
CA ARG A 260 -20.01 -2.66 16.81
C ARG A 260 -19.29 -1.65 15.92
N ALA A 261 -18.59 -2.11 14.90
CA ALA A 261 -17.98 -1.27 13.87
C ALA A 261 -18.98 -0.82 12.78
N GLY A 262 -20.27 -1.15 12.91
CA GLY A 262 -21.34 -0.70 12.04
C GLY A 262 -21.71 -1.65 10.91
N LEU A 263 -21.11 -2.84 10.82
CA LEU A 263 -21.49 -3.84 9.81
C LEU A 263 -22.79 -4.54 10.23
N ILE A 264 -23.79 -4.52 9.36
CA ILE A 264 -25.07 -5.21 9.57
C ILE A 264 -25.14 -6.40 8.61
N ASP A 265 -25.39 -7.59 9.16
CA ASP A 265 -25.60 -8.81 8.38
C ASP A 265 -26.83 -9.55 8.94
N PRO A 266 -27.99 -9.47 8.26
CA PRO A 266 -29.24 -10.02 8.78
C PRO A 266 -29.16 -11.51 9.16
N GLN A 267 -28.41 -12.30 8.38
CA GLN A 267 -28.22 -13.72 8.69
C GLN A 267 -27.47 -13.90 10.02
N MET A 268 -26.47 -13.06 10.27
CA MET A 268 -25.69 -13.13 11.50
C MET A 268 -26.41 -12.48 12.69
N ASP A 269 -27.29 -11.50 12.45
CA ASP A 269 -28.21 -10.98 13.48
C ASP A 269 -29.19 -12.08 13.94
N ASP A 270 -29.79 -12.82 13.00
CA ASP A 270 -30.67 -13.95 13.33
C ASP A 270 -29.91 -15.07 14.06
N PHE A 271 -28.70 -15.39 13.60
CA PHE A 271 -27.82 -16.35 14.27
C PHE A 271 -27.51 -15.91 15.72
N LEU A 272 -27.17 -14.64 15.93
CA LEU A 272 -26.84 -14.11 17.25
C LEU A 272 -28.05 -14.12 18.19
N GLN A 273 -29.25 -13.85 17.67
CA GLN A 273 -30.50 -13.97 18.44
C GLN A 273 -30.87 -15.42 18.78
N GLY A 274 -30.40 -16.38 17.99
CA GLY A 274 -30.62 -17.81 18.21
C GLY A 274 -29.68 -18.46 19.24
N LEU A 275 -28.67 -17.74 19.74
CA LEU A 275 -27.80 -18.24 20.81
C LEU A 275 -28.53 -18.25 22.15
N ASP A 276 -28.25 -19.25 22.99
CA ASP A 276 -28.75 -19.25 24.36
C ASP A 276 -28.04 -18.19 25.25
N ASP A 277 -28.55 -17.99 26.47
CA ASP A 277 -28.05 -16.96 27.39
C ASP A 277 -26.57 -17.15 27.76
N ASP A 278 -26.13 -18.39 27.95
CA ASP A 278 -24.75 -18.70 28.32
C ASP A 278 -23.82 -18.48 27.12
N GLN A 279 -24.22 -18.97 25.94
CA GLN A 279 -23.52 -18.75 24.69
C GLN A 279 -23.37 -17.26 24.37
N THR A 280 -24.45 -16.49 24.52
CA THR A 280 -24.46 -15.04 24.29
C THR A 280 -23.49 -14.33 25.24
N LYS A 281 -23.50 -14.69 26.52
CA LYS A 281 -22.60 -14.13 27.52
C LYS A 281 -21.13 -14.45 27.21
N GLN A 282 -20.83 -15.70 26.84
CA GLN A 282 -19.48 -16.10 26.46
C GLN A 282 -19.01 -15.39 25.19
N ALA A 283 -19.86 -15.29 24.17
CA ALA A 283 -19.56 -14.59 22.91
C ALA A 283 -19.24 -13.11 23.18
N LEU A 284 -20.04 -12.44 24.02
CA LEU A 284 -19.80 -11.05 24.43
C LEU A 284 -18.47 -10.89 25.18
N GLN A 285 -18.15 -11.80 26.10
CA GLN A 285 -16.88 -11.79 26.82
C GLN A 285 -15.67 -11.97 25.89
N LYS A 286 -15.78 -12.89 24.91
CA LYS A 286 -14.72 -13.09 23.90
C LYS A 286 -14.59 -11.87 22.99
N ALA A 287 -15.71 -11.30 22.52
CA ALA A 287 -15.72 -10.12 21.66
C ALA A 287 -14.96 -8.93 22.29
N ASN A 288 -15.07 -8.76 23.62
CA ASN A 288 -14.37 -7.70 24.35
C ASN A 288 -12.83 -7.89 24.42
N ARG A 289 -12.31 -9.04 24.01
CA ARG A 289 -10.87 -9.36 24.00
C ARG A 289 -10.29 -9.46 22.59
N LEU A 290 -11.14 -9.40 21.56
CA LEU A 290 -10.74 -9.40 20.16
C LEU A 290 -10.28 -7.98 19.75
N PRO A 291 -9.37 -7.88 18.77
CA PRO A 291 -8.84 -6.60 18.29
C PRO A 291 -9.91 -5.74 17.59
#